data_AF-A0A6J4LR00-F1
#
_entry.id   AF-A0A6J4LR00-F1
#
_cell.length_a   1.000
_cell.length_b   1.000
_cell.length_c   1.000
_cell.angle_alpha   90.00
_cell.angle_beta   90.00
_cell.angle_gamma   90.00
#
_symmetry.space_group_name_H-M   'P 1'
#
loop_
_entity.id
_entity.type
_entity.pdbx_description
1 polymer ?
#
loop_
_entity_poly.entity_id
_entity_poly.type
_entity_poly.pdbx_seq_one_letter_code
_entity_poly.pdbx_strand_id
1 'polypeptide(L)'
;MSDAINPSALQFDYAEPAGAAAQLSCAACSAPLSGVYHKINDKTTCSRCRAAVESEAGRGGFAKALAFGIGAAVAGFVVYYAIAKVTGYELSLISILVGFMVGRAVSEGSGGRGGKRYQALAMGLTYLSITATYIPMIMAQATGEVAGSGTAVLLAFSEVLALAMPFLMATENPITLLIIGFGLYQAWQMNARRQLDISGPYNVAPAVG
;
A
#
# COMPACT_ATOMS: atom_id res chain seq x y z
N MET A 1 8.07 31.17 64.42
CA MET A 1 7.37 30.11 63.66
C MET A 1 6.13 30.75 63.03
N SER A 2 6.32 31.49 61.93
CA SER A 2 5.26 32.07 61.09
C SER A 2 5.92 32.62 59.82
N ASP A 3 6.39 31.73 58.94
CA ASP A 3 6.68 32.11 57.55
C ASP A 3 5.35 32.14 56.81
N ALA A 4 4.78 33.35 56.69
CA ALA A 4 3.59 33.58 55.90
C ALA A 4 3.94 33.39 54.41
N ILE A 5 3.54 32.25 53.86
CA ILE A 5 3.56 32.01 52.41
C ILE A 5 2.69 33.09 51.76
N ASN A 6 3.32 34.03 51.06
CA ASN A 6 2.64 35.14 50.41
C ASN A 6 1.97 34.60 49.13
N PRO A 7 0.62 34.51 49.06
CA PRO A 7 -0.07 33.88 47.93
C PRO A 7 0.16 34.64 46.61
N SER A 8 0.52 35.92 46.68
CA SER A 8 0.89 36.75 45.53
C SER A 8 2.25 36.40 44.92
N ALA A 9 3.11 35.67 45.66
CA ALA A 9 4.43 35.23 45.20
C ALA A 9 4.39 33.88 44.47
N LEU A 10 3.27 33.16 44.54
CA LEU A 10 3.04 31.93 43.80
C LEU A 10 2.30 32.27 42.49
N GLN A 11 3.05 32.74 41.49
CA GLN A 11 2.52 32.98 40.14
C GLN A 11 2.27 31.65 39.44
N PHE A 12 1.06 31.11 39.55
CA PHE A 12 0.62 29.91 38.82
C PHE A 12 0.19 30.20 37.37
N ASP A 13 0.15 31.48 36.98
CA ASP A 13 -0.28 31.93 35.66
C ASP A 13 0.85 31.90 34.61
N TYR A 14 2.12 31.76 35.03
CA TYR A 14 3.27 31.66 34.13
C TYR A 14 4.25 30.58 34.58
N ALA A 15 4.46 29.59 33.72
CA ALA A 15 5.57 28.66 33.88
C ALA A 15 6.80 29.25 33.18
N GLU A 16 7.80 29.69 33.96
CA GLU A 16 9.12 30.00 33.42
C GLU A 16 9.80 28.68 33.00
N PRO A 17 10.10 28.47 31.72
CA PRO A 17 10.75 27.24 31.28
C PRO A 17 12.19 27.23 31.83
N ALA A 18 12.47 26.29 32.73
CA ALA A 18 13.82 26.03 33.21
C ALA A 18 14.67 25.43 32.08
N GLY A 19 15.32 26.28 31.30
CA GLY A 19 16.29 25.90 30.27
C GLY A 19 16.15 26.70 28.99
N ALA A 20 17.29 27.07 28.38
CA ALA A 20 17.33 27.68 27.05
C ALA A 20 16.44 26.88 26.10
N ALA A 21 15.48 27.56 25.46
CA ALA A 21 14.54 26.93 24.54
C ALA A 21 15.33 26.09 23.52
N ALA A 22 15.29 24.77 23.68
CA ALA A 22 15.95 23.87 22.75
C ALA A 22 15.35 24.14 21.38
N GLN A 23 16.16 24.67 20.45
CA GLN A 23 15.74 24.94 19.09
C GLN A 23 15.21 23.64 18.49
N LEU A 24 13.89 23.51 18.38
CA LEU A 24 13.29 22.37 17.72
C LEU A 24 13.71 22.41 16.25
N SER A 25 14.48 21.40 15.82
CA SER A 25 14.85 21.22 14.44
C SER A 25 13.83 20.34 13.71
N CYS A 26 13.61 20.61 12.43
CA CYS A 26 12.82 19.74 11.58
C CYS A 26 13.54 18.39 11.37
N ALA A 27 12.87 17.27 11.63
CA ALA A 27 13.45 15.93 11.48
C ALA A 27 13.87 15.57 10.03
N ALA A 28 13.28 16.24 9.03
CA ALA A 28 13.57 15.98 7.61
C ALA A 28 14.71 16.82 7.02
N CYS A 29 14.78 18.12 7.34
CA CYS A 29 15.77 19.05 6.75
C CYS A 29 16.75 19.63 7.76
N SER A 30 16.63 19.28 9.04
CA SER A 30 17.42 19.82 10.16
C SER A 30 17.37 21.34 10.32
N ALA A 31 16.49 22.04 9.59
CA ALA A 31 16.32 23.47 9.71
C ALA A 31 15.70 23.84 11.07
N PRO A 32 16.11 24.97 11.67
CA PRO A 32 15.49 25.47 12.90
C PRO A 32 14.03 25.84 12.64
N LEU A 33 13.12 25.37 13.50
CA LEU A 33 11.70 25.70 13.43
C LEU A 33 11.47 27.04 14.15
N SER A 34 11.05 28.07 13.42
CA SER A 34 10.80 29.42 13.94
C SER A 34 9.34 29.88 13.79
N GLY A 35 8.41 28.96 13.53
CA GLY A 35 6.99 29.28 13.31
C GLY A 35 6.05 28.08 13.52
N VAL A 36 5.25 27.76 12.51
CA VAL A 36 4.35 26.60 12.57
C VAL A 36 5.10 25.31 12.26
N TYR A 37 4.88 24.28 13.07
CA TYR A 37 5.35 22.92 12.81
C TYR A 37 4.18 21.92 12.83
N HIS A 38 4.41 20.79 12.17
CA HIS A 38 3.48 19.65 12.12
C HIS A 38 4.18 18.40 12.63
N LYS A 39 3.45 17.50 13.30
CA LYS A 39 3.94 16.17 13.63
C LYS A 39 3.42 15.17 12.62
N ILE A 40 4.30 14.33 12.07
CA ILE A 40 3.95 13.20 11.18
C ILE A 40 4.50 11.94 11.82
N ASN A 41 3.65 11.07 12.37
CA ASN A 41 4.06 9.87 13.13
C ASN A 41 5.14 10.23 14.18
N ASP A 42 4.84 11.19 15.05
CA ASP A 42 5.72 11.75 16.11
C ASP A 42 6.96 12.54 15.68
N LYS A 43 7.23 12.64 14.37
CA LYS A 43 8.36 13.45 13.85
C LYS A 43 7.94 14.89 13.57
N THR A 44 8.65 15.85 14.17
CA THR A 44 8.45 17.29 13.94
C THR A 44 8.94 17.68 12.54
N THR A 45 8.05 18.26 11.74
CA THR A 45 8.28 18.59 10.33
C THR A 45 7.84 20.02 10.03
N CYS A 46 8.63 20.77 9.26
CA CYS A 46 8.28 22.12 8.81
C CYS A 46 7.30 22.10 7.63
N SER A 47 6.61 23.22 7.39
CA SER A 47 5.63 23.37 6.30
C SER A 47 6.22 23.11 4.91
N ARG A 48 7.50 23.45 4.70
CA ARG A 48 8.21 23.21 3.42
C ARG A 48 8.46 21.72 3.20
N CYS A 49 8.91 20.99 4.22
CA CYS A 49 9.11 19.54 4.12
C CYS A 49 7.77 18.81 3.96
N ARG A 50 6.71 19.29 4.62
CA ARG A 50 5.36 18.79 4.39
C ARG A 50 4.92 19.00 2.93
N ALA A 51 5.05 20.21 2.40
CA ALA A 51 4.69 20.51 1.02
C ALA A 51 5.55 19.74 -0.01
N ALA A 52 6.83 19.51 0.27
CA ALA A 52 7.71 18.66 -0.54
C ALA A 52 7.21 17.20 -0.55
N VAL A 53 6.83 16.66 0.60
CA VAL A 53 6.26 15.31 0.71
C VAL A 53 4.88 15.22 0.03
N GLU A 54 4.05 16.26 0.12
CA GLU A 54 2.74 16.35 -0.54
C GLU A 54 2.86 16.49 -2.06
N SER A 55 3.88 17.23 -2.57
CA SER A 55 4.06 17.49 -4.01
C SER A 55 4.73 16.32 -4.75
N GLU A 56 5.66 15.60 -4.13
CA GLU A 56 6.23 14.37 -4.72
C GLU A 56 5.27 13.16 -4.66
N ALA A 57 4.18 13.26 -3.89
CA ALA A 57 3.22 12.17 -3.71
C ALA A 57 2.36 11.86 -4.95
N GLY A 58 2.37 12.70 -5.99
CA GLY A 58 1.34 12.66 -7.05
C GLY A 58 1.62 11.81 -8.29
N ARG A 59 2.87 11.72 -8.78
CA ARG A 59 3.11 11.32 -10.20
C ARG A 59 4.01 10.09 -10.42
N GLY A 60 4.98 9.82 -9.55
CA GLY A 60 5.95 8.72 -9.76
C GLY A 60 5.59 7.38 -9.11
N GLY A 61 4.88 7.40 -7.97
CA GLY A 61 4.62 6.20 -7.17
C GLY A 61 3.69 5.18 -7.84
N PHE A 62 2.72 5.65 -8.64
CA PHE A 62 1.75 4.76 -9.28
C PHE A 62 2.34 3.93 -10.41
N ALA A 63 3.13 4.56 -11.30
CA ALA A 63 3.80 3.85 -12.39
C ALA A 63 4.78 2.79 -11.86
N LYS A 64 5.52 3.12 -10.79
CA LYS A 64 6.39 2.16 -10.11
C LYS A 64 5.59 1.00 -9.50
N ALA A 65 4.51 1.29 -8.76
CA ALA A 65 3.63 0.25 -8.20
C ALA A 65 3.03 -0.68 -9.27
N LEU A 66 2.62 -0.11 -10.41
CA LEU A 66 2.11 -0.87 -11.54
C LEU A 66 3.19 -1.80 -12.13
N ALA A 67 4.39 -1.29 -12.40
CA ALA A 67 5.48 -2.08 -12.97
C ALA A 67 5.88 -3.26 -12.07
N PHE A 68 6.03 -3.02 -10.77
CA PHE A 68 6.32 -4.07 -9.79
C PHE A 68 5.16 -5.08 -9.68
N GLY A 69 3.92 -4.61 -9.69
CA GLY A 69 2.73 -5.46 -9.64
C GLY A 69 2.60 -6.38 -10.87
N ILE A 70 2.84 -5.86 -12.08
CA ILE A 70 2.87 -6.67 -13.30
C ILE A 70 4.00 -7.71 -13.25
N GLY A 71 5.21 -7.31 -12.85
CA GLY A 71 6.34 -8.23 -12.72
C GLY A 71 6.04 -9.38 -11.76
N ALA A 72 5.42 -9.08 -10.61
CA ALA A 72 4.98 -10.09 -9.65
C ALA A 72 3.86 -10.99 -10.21
N ALA A 73 2.89 -10.43 -10.94
CA ALA A 73 1.80 -11.22 -11.54
C ALA A 73 2.35 -12.24 -12.57
N VAL A 74 3.27 -11.81 -13.44
CA VAL A 74 3.93 -12.68 -14.41
C VAL A 74 4.74 -13.76 -13.71
N ALA A 75 5.52 -13.41 -12.68
CA ALA A 75 6.25 -14.40 -11.89
C ALA A 75 5.31 -15.42 -11.22
N GLY A 76 4.16 -14.97 -10.71
CA GLY A 76 3.15 -15.82 -10.08
C GLY A 76 2.56 -16.82 -11.06
N PHE A 77 2.26 -16.38 -12.29
CA PHE A 77 1.82 -17.25 -13.37
C PHE A 77 2.87 -18.30 -13.75
N VAL A 78 4.15 -17.92 -13.83
CA VAL A 78 5.24 -18.87 -14.13
C VAL A 78 5.38 -19.91 -13.02
N VAL A 79 5.37 -19.49 -11.75
CA VAL A 79 5.41 -20.40 -10.60
C VAL A 79 4.23 -21.36 -10.61
N TYR A 80 3.03 -20.83 -10.89
CA TYR A 80 1.83 -21.63 -11.04
C TYR A 80 2.00 -22.73 -12.11
N TYR A 81 2.39 -22.34 -13.33
CA TYR A 81 2.52 -23.28 -14.45
C TYR A 81 3.55 -24.37 -14.16
N ALA A 82 4.68 -24.00 -13.55
CA ALA A 82 5.72 -24.94 -13.16
C ALA A 82 5.23 -25.99 -12.16
N ILE A 83 4.50 -25.56 -11.12
CA ILE A 83 3.95 -26.48 -10.11
C ILE A 83 2.88 -27.37 -10.72
N ALA A 84 1.92 -26.80 -11.45
CA ALA A 84 0.82 -27.53 -12.07
C ALA A 84 1.31 -28.66 -12.98
N LYS A 85 2.36 -28.40 -13.77
CA LYS A 85 2.97 -29.40 -14.67
C LYS A 85 3.66 -30.55 -13.93
N VAL A 86 4.23 -30.30 -12.75
CA VAL A 86 4.99 -31.30 -11.99
C VAL A 86 4.09 -32.13 -11.07
N THR A 87 3.10 -31.51 -10.44
CA THR A 87 2.39 -32.13 -9.32
C THR A 87 0.98 -32.59 -9.67
N GLY A 88 0.34 -32.03 -10.70
CA GLY A 88 -1.06 -32.32 -11.04
C GLY A 88 -2.07 -31.94 -9.96
N TYR A 89 -1.68 -31.10 -8.98
CA TYR A 89 -2.53 -30.72 -7.85
C TYR A 89 -3.53 -29.61 -8.16
N GLU A 90 -4.65 -29.65 -7.43
CA GLU A 90 -5.70 -28.63 -7.37
C GLU A 90 -5.22 -27.29 -6.77
N LEU A 91 -5.83 -26.22 -7.29
CA LEU A 91 -5.22 -24.92 -7.59
C LEU A 91 -5.20 -23.91 -6.42
N SER A 92 -5.90 -24.22 -5.33
CA SER A 92 -6.43 -23.17 -4.47
C SER A 92 -5.37 -22.49 -3.59
N LEU A 93 -4.41 -23.23 -3.04
CA LEU A 93 -3.41 -22.66 -2.11
C LEU A 93 -2.46 -21.66 -2.80
N ILE A 94 -2.16 -21.88 -4.08
CA ILE A 94 -1.24 -21.04 -4.87
C ILE A 94 -1.80 -19.62 -5.04
N SER A 95 -3.12 -19.47 -5.11
CA SER A 95 -3.77 -18.16 -5.25
C SER A 95 -3.47 -17.23 -4.07
N ILE A 96 -3.34 -17.77 -2.86
CA ILE A 96 -3.00 -17.01 -1.65
C ILE A 96 -1.56 -16.50 -1.76
N LEU A 97 -0.64 -17.36 -2.18
CA LEU A 97 0.76 -17.01 -2.36
C LEU A 97 0.95 -15.94 -3.45
N VAL A 98 0.28 -16.10 -4.58
CA VAL A 98 0.32 -15.11 -5.68
C VAL A 98 -0.31 -13.80 -5.25
N GLY A 99 -1.49 -13.82 -4.61
CA GLY A 99 -2.14 -12.60 -4.12
C GLY A 99 -1.33 -11.85 -3.08
N PHE A 100 -0.66 -12.57 -2.18
CA PHE A 100 0.28 -11.98 -1.23
C PHE A 100 1.48 -11.34 -1.94
N MET A 101 2.08 -12.06 -2.90
CA MET A 101 3.25 -11.58 -3.63
C MET A 101 2.94 -10.33 -4.47
N VAL A 102 1.84 -10.34 -5.23
CA VAL A 102 1.40 -9.20 -6.05
C VAL A 102 1.03 -8.02 -5.15
N GLY A 103 0.23 -8.26 -4.10
CA GLY A 103 -0.17 -7.22 -3.16
C GLY A 103 1.04 -6.55 -2.48
N ARG A 104 2.06 -7.34 -2.10
CA ARG A 104 3.31 -6.84 -1.52
C ARG A 104 4.14 -6.05 -2.53
N ALA A 105 4.27 -6.53 -3.77
CA ALA A 105 5.00 -5.84 -4.83
C ALA A 105 4.38 -4.47 -5.17
N VAL A 106 3.05 -4.38 -5.23
CA VAL A 106 2.32 -3.11 -5.43
C VAL A 106 2.53 -2.19 -4.22
N SER A 107 2.46 -2.72 -3.00
CA SER A 107 2.65 -1.95 -1.77
C SER A 107 4.07 -1.37 -1.68
N GLU A 108 5.09 -2.17 -2.01
CA GLU A 108 6.49 -1.77 -2.06
C GLU A 108 6.75 -0.74 -3.16
N GLY A 109 6.21 -0.96 -4.37
CA GLY A 109 6.29 0.01 -5.46
C GLY A 109 5.57 1.34 -5.16
N SER A 110 4.53 1.30 -4.32
CA SER A 110 3.80 2.50 -3.85
C SER A 110 4.57 3.29 -2.77
N GLY A 111 5.63 2.71 -2.21
CA GLY A 111 6.42 3.30 -1.13
C GLY A 111 5.67 3.37 0.21
N GLY A 112 4.78 2.41 0.49
CA GLY A 112 4.05 2.31 1.76
C GLY A 112 2.93 3.34 1.95
N ARG A 113 2.53 4.04 0.88
CA ARG A 113 1.47 5.08 0.91
C ARG A 113 0.07 4.49 1.02
N GLY A 114 -0.16 3.38 0.31
CA GLY A 114 -1.48 2.76 0.20
C GLY A 114 -2.56 3.71 -0.30
N GLY A 115 -3.82 3.27 -0.30
CA GLY A 115 -4.99 4.07 -0.68
C GLY A 115 -5.87 3.41 -1.72
N LYS A 116 -7.08 3.94 -1.93
CA LYS A 116 -8.12 3.30 -2.77
C LYS A 116 -7.64 2.94 -4.18
N ARG A 117 -6.80 3.79 -4.80
CA ARG A 117 -6.23 3.52 -6.14
C ARG A 117 -5.24 2.34 -6.13
N TYR A 118 -4.38 2.25 -5.12
CA TYR A 118 -3.43 1.14 -4.98
C TYR A 118 -4.13 -0.15 -4.55
N GLN A 119 -5.19 -0.06 -3.76
CA GLN A 119 -6.07 -1.20 -3.45
C GLN A 119 -6.75 -1.75 -4.70
N ALA A 120 -7.39 -0.89 -5.50
CA ALA A 120 -8.03 -1.30 -6.75
C ALA A 120 -7.01 -1.89 -7.73
N LEU A 121 -5.83 -1.28 -7.84
CA LEU A 121 -4.74 -1.80 -8.66
C LEU A 121 -4.27 -3.19 -8.20
N ALA A 122 -4.01 -3.37 -6.91
CA ALA A 122 -3.56 -4.64 -6.35
C ALA A 122 -4.63 -5.74 -6.51
N MET A 123 -5.90 -5.42 -6.25
CA MET A 123 -7.01 -6.34 -6.46
C MET A 123 -7.15 -6.71 -7.95
N GLY A 124 -7.11 -5.72 -8.84
CA GLY A 124 -7.21 -5.93 -10.28
C GLY A 124 -6.08 -6.81 -10.82
N LEU A 125 -4.83 -6.52 -10.47
CA LEU A 125 -3.67 -7.32 -10.89
C LEU A 125 -3.69 -8.74 -10.32
N THR A 126 -4.05 -8.90 -9.04
CA THR A 126 -4.16 -10.22 -8.40
C THR A 126 -5.22 -11.05 -9.11
N TYR A 127 -6.35 -10.42 -9.39
CA TYR A 127 -7.46 -11.08 -10.04
C TYR A 127 -7.13 -11.45 -11.49
N LEU A 128 -6.52 -10.54 -12.26
CA LEU A 128 -6.01 -10.82 -13.62
C LEU A 128 -4.98 -11.95 -13.62
N SER A 129 -4.09 -12.00 -12.62
CA SER A 129 -3.12 -13.07 -12.47
C SER A 129 -3.80 -14.42 -12.19
N ILE A 130 -4.83 -14.43 -11.34
CA ILE A 130 -5.61 -15.64 -11.06
C ILE A 130 -6.35 -16.08 -12.32
N THR A 131 -6.99 -15.18 -13.07
CA THR A 131 -7.73 -15.56 -14.28
C THR A 131 -6.80 -16.01 -15.42
N ALA A 132 -5.60 -15.44 -15.54
CA ALA A 132 -4.60 -15.86 -16.53
C ALA A 132 -4.18 -17.33 -16.37
N THR A 133 -4.26 -17.86 -15.15
CA THR A 133 -4.00 -19.26 -14.79
C THR A 133 -4.84 -20.26 -15.59
N TYR A 134 -6.04 -19.87 -16.06
CA TYR A 134 -6.91 -20.73 -16.85
C TYR A 134 -6.55 -20.76 -18.36
N ILE A 135 -5.72 -19.81 -18.83
CA ILE A 135 -5.32 -19.72 -20.25
C ILE A 135 -4.62 -20.99 -20.76
N PRO A 136 -3.64 -21.60 -20.05
CA PRO A 136 -2.98 -22.83 -20.50
C PRO A 136 -3.95 -23.99 -20.76
N MET A 137 -5.03 -24.09 -19.98
CA MET A 137 -6.05 -25.13 -20.14
C MET A 137 -6.88 -24.93 -21.40
N ILE A 138 -7.15 -23.68 -21.77
CA ILE A 138 -7.83 -23.30 -23.02
C ILE A 138 -6.89 -23.52 -24.20
N MET A 139 -5.63 -23.12 -24.07
CA MET A 139 -4.59 -23.24 -25.09
C MET A 139 -4.23 -24.69 -25.40
N ALA A 140 -4.25 -25.58 -24.39
CA ALA A 140 -4.04 -27.01 -24.56
C ALA A 140 -5.14 -27.69 -25.39
N GLN A 141 -6.33 -27.08 -25.48
CA GLN A 141 -7.41 -27.51 -26.37
C GLN A 141 -7.34 -26.82 -27.75
N ALA A 142 -6.58 -25.72 -27.87
CA ALA A 142 -6.46 -24.89 -29.06
C ALA A 142 -5.08 -25.02 -29.74
N THR A 143 -4.51 -26.23 -29.75
CA THR A 143 -3.18 -26.58 -30.29
C THR A 143 -3.02 -26.42 -31.82
N GLY A 144 -3.36 -25.24 -32.35
CA GLY A 144 -3.20 -24.87 -33.76
C GLY A 144 -2.20 -23.75 -34.01
N GLU A 145 -2.42 -22.54 -33.49
CA GLU A 145 -1.63 -21.37 -33.90
C GLU A 145 -1.58 -20.31 -32.80
N VAL A 146 -0.42 -20.18 -32.12
CA VAL A 146 -0.20 -19.03 -31.23
C VAL A 146 1.19 -18.46 -31.41
N ALA A 147 1.37 -17.80 -32.56
CA ALA A 147 2.49 -16.92 -32.86
C ALA A 147 1.95 -15.56 -33.31
N GLY A 148 1.58 -14.71 -32.36
CA GLY A 148 1.19 -13.34 -32.67
C GLY A 148 0.85 -12.53 -31.42
N SER A 149 1.48 -11.36 -31.27
CA SER A 149 1.16 -10.38 -30.23
C SER A 149 -0.31 -9.93 -30.23
N GLY A 150 -1.05 -10.16 -31.32
CA GLY A 150 -2.48 -9.89 -31.45
C GLY A 150 -3.42 -10.95 -30.85
N THR A 151 -3.07 -12.25 -30.86
CA THR A 151 -3.92 -13.30 -30.27
C THR A 151 -3.87 -13.30 -28.75
N ALA A 152 -2.73 -12.90 -28.16
CA ALA A 152 -2.61 -12.68 -26.72
C ALA A 152 -3.54 -11.56 -26.21
N VAL A 153 -3.72 -10.49 -26.98
CA VAL A 153 -4.64 -9.39 -26.65
C VAL A 153 -6.10 -9.80 -26.89
N LEU A 154 -6.40 -10.60 -27.92
CA LEU A 154 -7.76 -11.09 -28.18
C LEU A 154 -8.22 -12.13 -27.14
N LEU A 155 -7.30 -12.95 -26.61
CA LEU A 155 -7.57 -13.79 -25.43
C LEU A 155 -7.77 -12.94 -24.17
N ALA A 156 -7.05 -11.82 -24.03
CA ALA A 156 -7.32 -10.86 -22.97
C ALA A 156 -8.74 -10.24 -23.07
N PHE A 157 -9.35 -10.20 -24.26
CA PHE A 157 -10.76 -9.79 -24.44
C PHE A 157 -11.77 -10.92 -24.12
N SER A 158 -11.36 -12.19 -24.17
CA SER A 158 -12.17 -13.33 -23.65
C SER A 158 -12.24 -13.35 -22.11
N GLU A 159 -11.42 -12.52 -21.43
CA GLU A 159 -11.36 -12.41 -19.98
C GLU A 159 -12.67 -11.98 -19.35
N VAL A 160 -13.56 -11.26 -20.05
CA VAL A 160 -14.86 -10.87 -19.49
C VAL A 160 -15.76 -12.08 -19.21
N LEU A 161 -15.66 -13.14 -20.00
CA LEU A 161 -16.38 -14.40 -19.78
C LEU A 161 -15.65 -15.28 -18.74
N ALA A 162 -14.31 -15.29 -18.77
CA ALA A 162 -13.47 -15.98 -17.79
C ALA A 162 -13.49 -15.32 -16.40
N LEU A 163 -13.83 -14.03 -16.31
CA LEU A 163 -14.06 -13.27 -15.07
C LEU A 163 -15.16 -13.93 -14.23
N ALA A 164 -16.20 -14.41 -14.90
CA ALA A 164 -17.27 -15.13 -14.23
C ALA A 164 -16.85 -16.56 -13.85
N MET A 165 -15.88 -17.19 -14.51
CA MET A 165 -15.57 -18.61 -14.31
C MET A 165 -15.19 -18.98 -12.88
N PRO A 166 -14.33 -18.24 -12.15
CA PRO A 166 -14.08 -18.55 -10.74
C PRO A 166 -15.34 -18.45 -9.88
N PHE A 167 -16.26 -17.55 -10.23
CA PHE A 167 -17.54 -17.40 -9.52
C PHE A 167 -18.56 -18.48 -9.91
N LEU A 168 -18.56 -18.94 -11.17
CA LEU A 168 -19.37 -20.05 -11.63
C LEU A 168 -18.88 -21.38 -11.04
N MET A 169 -17.57 -21.61 -11.00
CA MET A 169 -16.97 -22.77 -10.33
C MET A 169 -17.17 -22.72 -8.81
N ALA A 170 -17.28 -21.51 -8.25
CA ALA A 170 -17.58 -21.31 -6.84
C ALA A 170 -19.00 -21.70 -6.43
N THR A 171 -19.98 -21.74 -7.35
CA THR A 171 -21.34 -22.20 -6.98
C THR A 171 -21.37 -23.68 -6.62
N GLU A 172 -20.43 -24.46 -7.17
CA GLU A 172 -20.28 -25.88 -6.83
C GLU A 172 -19.32 -26.09 -5.65
N ASN A 173 -18.34 -25.19 -5.47
CA ASN A 173 -17.29 -25.30 -4.46
C ASN A 173 -17.12 -24.00 -3.65
N PRO A 174 -17.82 -23.83 -2.52
CA PRO A 174 -17.75 -22.60 -1.72
C PRO A 174 -16.36 -22.34 -1.11
N ILE A 175 -15.55 -23.39 -0.94
CA ILE A 175 -14.16 -23.29 -0.46
C ILE A 175 -13.30 -22.47 -1.44
N THR A 176 -13.52 -22.63 -2.75
CA THR A 176 -12.78 -21.89 -3.79
C THR A 176 -13.04 -20.38 -3.69
N LEU A 177 -14.29 -19.99 -3.40
CA LEU A 177 -14.66 -18.59 -3.21
C LEU A 177 -13.99 -17.97 -1.99
N LEU A 178 -13.95 -18.71 -0.88
CA LEU A 178 -13.29 -18.25 0.34
C LEU A 178 -11.79 -18.03 0.12
N ILE A 179 -11.14 -18.91 -0.64
CA ILE A 179 -9.71 -18.83 -0.90
C ILE A 179 -9.37 -17.65 -1.84
N ILE A 180 -10.11 -17.49 -2.94
CA ILE A 180 -9.96 -16.32 -3.83
C ILE A 180 -10.25 -15.03 -3.06
N GLY A 181 -11.33 -15.04 -2.27
CA GLY A 181 -11.68 -13.93 -1.39
C GLY A 181 -10.55 -13.59 -0.42
N PHE A 182 -9.90 -14.60 0.18
CA PHE A 182 -8.78 -14.38 1.09
C PHE A 182 -7.55 -13.82 0.37
N GLY A 183 -7.22 -14.31 -0.83
CA GLY A 183 -6.13 -13.79 -1.65
C GLY A 183 -6.35 -12.31 -2.02
N LEU A 184 -7.55 -11.96 -2.46
CA LEU A 184 -7.95 -10.58 -2.78
C LEU A 184 -7.97 -9.69 -1.54
N TYR A 185 -8.48 -10.22 -0.42
CA TYR A 185 -8.52 -9.51 0.86
C TYR A 185 -7.10 -9.19 1.35
N GLN A 186 -6.16 -10.13 1.25
CA GLN A 186 -4.76 -9.88 1.60
C GLN A 186 -4.15 -8.79 0.70
N ALA A 187 -4.35 -8.87 -0.62
CA ALA A 187 -3.89 -7.84 -1.55
C ALA A 187 -4.45 -6.44 -1.21
N TRP A 188 -5.75 -6.39 -0.86
CA TRP A 188 -6.46 -5.18 -0.46
C TRP A 188 -5.95 -4.59 0.86
N GLN A 189 -5.79 -5.43 1.90
CA GLN A 189 -5.37 -4.99 3.23
C GLN A 189 -3.92 -4.48 3.23
N MET A 190 -3.03 -5.12 2.48
CA MET A 190 -1.63 -4.68 2.34
C MET A 190 -1.47 -3.31 1.67
N ASN A 191 -2.46 -2.90 0.86
CA ASN A 191 -2.47 -1.61 0.17
C ASN A 191 -3.43 -0.60 0.82
N ALA A 192 -3.97 -0.92 2.00
CA ALA A 192 -4.77 0.03 2.77
C ALA A 192 -3.95 1.26 3.15
N ARG A 193 -4.61 2.43 3.09
CA ARG A 193 -3.97 3.71 3.40
C ARG A 193 -3.44 3.66 4.82
N ARG A 194 -2.12 3.81 5.01
CA ARG A 194 -1.57 4.12 6.33
C ARG A 194 -1.95 5.56 6.63
N GLN A 195 -2.86 5.77 7.59
CA GLN A 195 -3.19 7.10 8.05
C GLN A 195 -1.93 7.68 8.68
N LEU A 196 -1.32 8.67 8.02
CA LEU A 196 -0.31 9.48 8.66
C LEU A 196 -1.06 10.31 9.70
N ASP A 197 -0.76 10.10 10.98
CA ASP A 197 -1.25 10.98 12.03
C ASP A 197 -0.53 12.32 11.86
N ILE A 198 -1.18 13.23 11.15
CA ILE A 198 -0.70 14.58 10.91
C ILE A 198 -1.39 15.46 11.94
N SER A 199 -0.73 15.66 13.07
CA SER A 199 -1.21 16.52 14.14
C SER A 199 -0.57 17.91 14.04
N GLY A 200 -1.39 18.95 14.26
CA GLY A 200 -1.02 20.36 14.14
C GLY A 200 -2.09 21.18 13.38
N PRO A 201 -1.88 22.49 13.16
CA PRO A 201 -0.64 23.24 13.33
C PRO A 201 -0.29 23.52 14.80
N TYR A 202 0.99 23.32 15.16
CA TYR A 202 1.54 23.74 16.45
C TYR A 202 2.49 24.92 16.25
N ASN A 203 2.49 25.88 17.18
CA ASN A 203 3.41 27.01 17.16
C ASN A 203 4.65 26.66 17.97
N VAL A 204 5.83 27.01 17.46
CA VAL A 204 7.04 27.00 18.32
C VAL A 204 6.84 28.08 19.39
N ALA A 205 7.08 27.75 20.65
CA ALA A 205 7.07 28.74 21.72
C ALA A 205 8.11 29.83 21.39
N PRO A 206 7.77 31.13 21.57
CA PRO A 206 8.74 32.20 21.34
C PRO A 206 9.94 31.96 22.25
N ALA A 207 11.14 32.02 21.67
CA ALA A 207 12.36 32.06 22.46
C ALA A 207 12.30 33.34 23.31
N VAL A 208 12.07 33.18 24.60
CA VAL A 208 12.13 34.30 25.54
C VAL A 208 13.60 34.71 25.59
N GLY A 209 13.90 35.89 25.05
CA GLY A 209 15.25 36.47 24.99
C GLY A 209 15.62 37.18 26.28
#